data_AF-A0A2V9RKM1-F1
#
_entry.id   AF-A0A2V9RKM1-F1
#
_cell.length_a   1.000
_cell.length_b   1.000
_cell.length_c   1.000
_cell.angle_alpha   90.00
_cell.angle_beta   90.00
_cell.angle_gamma   90.00
#
_symmetry.space_group_name_H-M   'P 1'
#
loop_
_entity.id
_entity.type
_entity.pdbx_description
1 polymer ?
#
loop_
_entity_poly.entity_id
_entity_poly.type
_entity_poly.pdbx_seq_one_letter_code
_entity_poly.pdbx_strand_id
1 'polypeptide(L)'
;MVFTADLIRKIDVEMVCYFMKADIEEDEQGVSRIKKIVYSPELDIHEKDVLLIGGVLDTGITLDFLTKHLLLGRPNLLKICYLIDKPQSRKISINADYSGFVVNTPDPDYVVGYGLGYENKYRNLPYIGVLHAG
;
A
#
# COMPACT_ATOMS: atom_id res chain seq x y z
N MET A 1 6.39 5.30 -3.50
CA MET A 1 7.51 6.22 -3.80
C MET A 1 7.05 7.49 -4.49
N VAL A 2 6.44 7.45 -5.69
CA VAL A 2 5.98 8.69 -6.38
C VAL A 2 4.87 9.40 -5.59
N PHE A 3 3.75 8.70 -5.34
CA PHE A 3 2.67 9.20 -4.47
C PHE A 3 3.16 9.67 -3.10
N THR A 4 3.98 8.84 -2.44
CA THR A 4 4.58 9.16 -1.14
C THR A 4 5.36 10.47 -1.18
N ALA A 5 6.21 10.67 -2.20
CA ALA A 5 7.03 11.87 -2.33
C ALA A 5 6.18 13.14 -2.55
N ASP A 6 5.09 13.04 -3.31
CA ASP A 6 4.16 14.15 -3.49
C ASP A 6 3.35 14.44 -2.21
N LEU A 7 2.89 13.40 -1.52
CA LEU A 7 2.12 13.52 -0.29
C LEU A 7 2.93 14.15 0.85
N ILE A 8 4.15 13.66 1.13
CA ILE A 8 4.95 14.19 2.25
C ILE A 8 5.33 15.66 2.07
N ARG A 9 5.48 16.14 0.83
CA ARG A 9 5.72 17.57 0.53
C ARG A 9 4.52 18.48 0.83
N LYS A 10 3.34 17.90 1.08
CA LYS A 10 2.10 18.60 1.42
C LYS A 10 1.74 18.51 2.90
N ILE A 11 2.50 17.76 3.69
CA ILE A 11 2.30 17.61 5.13
C ILE A 11 3.27 18.57 5.84
N ASP A 12 2.76 19.37 6.76
CA ASP A 12 3.46 20.49 7.42
C ASP A 12 3.97 20.17 8.83
N VAL A 13 3.98 18.89 9.21
CA VAL A 13 4.54 18.41 10.48
C VAL A 13 5.90 17.78 10.28
N GLU A 14 6.74 17.83 11.33
CA GLU A 14 8.00 17.10 11.36
C GLU A 14 7.75 15.59 11.28
N MET A 15 8.49 14.89 10.42
CA MET A 15 8.31 13.46 10.22
C MET A 15 9.63 12.75 9.90
N VAL A 16 9.65 11.45 10.20
CA VAL A 16 10.67 10.52 9.75
C VAL A 16 10.04 9.54 8.77
N CYS A 17 10.71 9.31 7.64
CA CYS A 17 10.24 8.37 6.62
C CYS A 17 10.96 7.03 6.75
N TYR A 18 10.18 5.95 6.88
CA TYR A 18 10.67 4.57 6.81
C TYR A 18 10.14 3.92 5.54
N PHE A 19 10.97 3.07 4.92
CA PHE A 19 10.53 2.25 3.80
C PHE A 19 10.41 0.80 4.23
N MET A 20 9.32 0.17 3.79
CA MET A 20 9.10 -1.26 4.01
C MET A 20 8.87 -1.97 2.68
N LYS A 21 9.38 -3.19 2.58
CA LYS A 21 9.09 -4.12 1.49
C LYS A 21 8.54 -5.40 2.09
N ALA A 22 7.32 -5.78 1.70
CA ALA A 22 6.77 -7.10 1.99
C ALA A 22 7.15 -8.05 0.85
N ASP A 23 7.88 -9.11 1.17
CA ASP A 23 8.12 -10.22 0.26
C ASP A 23 6.96 -11.21 0.39
N ILE A 24 6.19 -11.34 -0.69
CA ILE A 24 5.02 -12.22 -0.80
C ILE A 24 5.44 -13.48 -1.56
N GLU A 25 5.10 -14.64 -1.02
CA GLU A 25 5.25 -15.95 -1.66
C GLU A 25 3.84 -16.46 -1.99
N GLU A 26 3.64 -16.89 -3.22
CA GLU A 26 2.38 -17.50 -3.66
C GLU A 26 2.60 -19.00 -3.76
N ASP A 27 1.76 -19.78 -3.10
CA ASP A 27 1.83 -21.24 -3.20
C ASP A 27 1.21 -21.73 -4.53
N GLU A 28 1.37 -23.03 -4.80
CA GLU A 28 0.89 -23.66 -6.04
C GLU A 28 -0.64 -23.55 -6.25
N GLN A 29 -1.40 -23.20 -5.21
CA GLN A 29 -2.85 -22.97 -5.29
C GLN A 29 -3.23 -21.49 -5.47
N GLY A 30 -2.25 -20.62 -5.67
CA GLY A 30 -2.48 -19.18 -5.84
C GLY A 30 -2.73 -18.44 -4.51
N VAL A 31 -2.41 -19.05 -3.36
CA VAL A 31 -2.60 -18.41 -2.06
C VAL A 31 -1.35 -17.61 -1.71
N SER A 32 -1.46 -16.29 -1.78
CA SER A 32 -0.39 -15.37 -1.38
C SER A 32 -0.22 -15.34 0.14
N ARG A 33 1.00 -15.58 0.62
CA ARG A 33 1.43 -15.46 2.02
C ARG A 33 2.61 -14.51 2.12
N ILE A 34 2.64 -13.67 3.14
CA ILE A 34 3.81 -12.81 3.37
C ILE A 34 4.89 -13.61 4.06
N LYS A 35 6.06 -13.69 3.42
CA LYS A 35 7.23 -14.45 3.87
C LYS A 35 8.10 -13.63 4.81
N LYS A 36 8.31 -12.35 4.47
CA LYS A 36 9.19 -11.45 5.22
C LYS A 36 8.78 -10.00 5.01
N ILE A 37 8.93 -9.16 6.02
CA ILE A 37 8.96 -7.70 5.87
C ILE A 37 10.39 -7.24 6.09
N VAL A 38 10.91 -6.43 5.18
CA VAL A 38 12.19 -5.76 5.31
C VAL A 38 11.95 -4.28 5.56
N TYR A 39 12.52 -3.76 6.64
CA TYR A 39 12.53 -2.33 6.98
C TYR A 39 13.90 -1.74 6.68
N SER A 40 13.92 -0.48 6.25
CA SER A 40 15.13 0.32 6.19
C SER A 40 14.80 1.78 6.49
N PRO A 41 15.36 2.39 7.56
CA PRO A 41 16.15 1.81 8.66
C PRO A 41 15.33 0.93 9.63
N GLU A 42 15.94 0.46 10.74
CA GLU A 42 15.24 -0.25 11.82
C GLU A 42 14.08 0.60 12.35
N LEU A 43 12.91 -0.02 12.49
CA LEU A 43 11.65 0.67 12.75
C LEU A 43 11.40 0.80 14.26
N ASP A 44 11.45 2.03 14.78
CA ASP A 44 10.98 2.38 16.12
C ASP A 44 9.71 3.22 16.02
N ILE A 45 8.59 2.63 16.44
CA ILE A 45 7.26 3.25 16.38
C ILE A 45 6.56 3.25 17.74
N HIS A 46 7.26 2.93 18.83
CA HIS A 46 6.66 2.93 20.16
C HIS A 46 6.16 4.33 20.54
N GLU A 47 4.88 4.44 20.91
CA GLU A 47 4.23 5.71 21.27
C GLU A 47 4.31 6.79 20.17
N LYS A 48 4.51 6.39 18.91
CA LYS A 48 4.51 7.30 17.75
C LYS A 48 3.17 7.28 17.03
N ASP A 49 2.85 8.40 16.38
CA ASP A 49 1.78 8.46 15.40
C ASP A 49 2.33 8.00 14.04
N VAL A 50 1.74 6.96 13.48
CA VAL A 50 2.22 6.28 12.28
C VAL A 50 1.20 6.41 11.16
N LEU A 51 1.67 6.88 9.99
CA LEU A 51 0.90 6.87 8.74
C LEU A 51 1.50 5.83 7.78
N LEU A 52 0.80 4.71 7.60
CA LEU A 52 1.16 3.70 6.60
C LEU A 52 0.67 4.14 5.22
N ILE A 53 1.60 4.37 4.28
CA ILE A 53 1.29 4.83 2.92
C ILE A 53 1.49 3.70 1.90
N GLY A 54 0.46 3.39 1.11
CA GLY A 54 0.46 2.36 0.09
C GLY A 54 0.05 2.83 -1.31
N GLY A 55 0.25 1.96 -2.30
CA GLY A 55 -0.10 2.22 -3.70
C GLY A 55 -1.52 1.80 -4.04
N VAL A 56 -1.78 0.48 -4.05
CA VAL A 56 -3.09 -0.09 -4.38
C VAL A 56 -3.56 -0.97 -3.24
N LEU A 57 -4.74 -0.68 -2.72
CA LEU A 57 -5.42 -1.48 -1.72
C LEU A 57 -6.45 -2.38 -2.41
N ASP A 58 -6.04 -3.62 -2.71
CA ASP A 58 -6.81 -4.56 -3.53
C ASP A 58 -7.51 -5.63 -2.68
N THR A 59 -6.91 -6.81 -2.45
CA THR A 59 -7.52 -7.85 -1.60
C THR A 59 -7.56 -7.50 -0.11
N GLY A 60 -6.67 -6.61 0.34
CA GLY A 60 -6.49 -6.25 1.75
C GLY A 60 -5.61 -7.20 2.57
N ILE A 61 -5.20 -8.36 2.00
CA ILE A 61 -4.40 -9.37 2.72
C ILE A 61 -3.06 -8.80 3.19
N THR A 62 -2.35 -8.09 2.30
CA THR A 62 -1.07 -7.49 2.65
C THR A 62 -1.21 -6.41 3.70
N LEU A 63 -2.23 -5.56 3.59
CA LEU A 63 -2.48 -4.49 4.54
C LEU A 63 -2.82 -5.03 5.94
N ASP A 64 -3.66 -6.06 6.01
CA ASP A 64 -4.03 -6.71 7.28
C ASP A 64 -2.80 -7.26 8.01
N PHE A 65 -1.93 -7.97 7.28
CA PHE A 65 -0.69 -8.48 7.82
C PHE A 65 0.25 -7.37 8.32
N LEU A 66 0.49 -6.35 7.48
CA LEU A 66 1.34 -5.20 7.83
C LEU A 66 0.80 -4.48 9.06
N THR A 67 -0.51 -4.25 9.12
CA THR A 67 -1.17 -3.57 10.24
C THR A 67 -0.99 -4.36 11.53
N LYS A 68 -1.25 -5.68 11.51
CA LYS A 68 -1.02 -6.55 12.67
C LYS A 68 0.44 -6.51 13.13
N HIS A 69 1.38 -6.51 12.20
CA HIS A 69 2.81 -6.46 12.53
C HIS A 69 3.21 -5.09 13.12
N LEU A 70 2.75 -3.98 12.55
CA LEU A 70 3.02 -2.63 13.06
C LEU A 70 2.43 -2.42 14.47
N LEU A 71 1.26 -2.98 14.75
CA LEU A 71 0.63 -2.89 16.07
C LEU A 71 1.47 -3.57 17.17
N LEU A 72 2.35 -4.53 16.84
CA LEU A 72 3.29 -5.11 17.81
C LEU A 72 4.29 -4.08 18.34
N GLY A 73 4.61 -3.06 17.54
CA GLY A 73 5.47 -1.94 17.93
C GLY A 73 4.79 -0.92 18.85
N ARG A 74 3.49 -1.10 19.16
CA ARG A 74 2.68 -0.24 20.05
C ARG A 74 2.74 1.25 19.67
N PRO A 75 2.32 1.61 18.44
CA PRO A 75 2.15 3.02 18.08
C PRO A 75 1.04 3.66 18.91
N ASN A 76 1.14 4.97 19.13
CA ASN A 76 0.07 5.76 19.75
C ASN A 76 -1.15 5.84 18.84
N LEU A 77 -0.90 5.99 17.54
CA LEU A 77 -1.92 6.01 16.49
C LEU A 77 -1.39 5.30 15.24
N LEU A 78 -2.22 4.52 14.58
CA LEU A 78 -1.93 3.97 13.26
C LEU A 78 -3.05 4.37 12.29
N LYS A 79 -2.68 5.10 11.25
CA LYS A 79 -3.56 5.49 10.13
C LYS A 79 -3.04 4.95 8.81
N ILE A 80 -3.97 4.67 7.90
CA ILE A 80 -3.70 4.01 6.63
C ILE A 80 -4.09 4.95 5.48
N CYS A 81 -3.16 5.20 4.56
CA CYS A 81 -3.37 6.03 3.38
C CYS A 81 -2.98 5.27 2.11
N TYR A 82 -3.88 5.17 1.13
CA TYR A 82 -3.60 4.51 -0.14
C TYR A 82 -3.96 5.40 -1.33
N LEU A 83 -3.18 5.34 -2.39
CA LEU A 83 -3.48 6.08 -3.62
C LEU A 83 -4.75 5.55 -4.28
N ILE A 84 -4.84 4.23 -4.47
CA ILE A 84 -5.97 3.54 -5.09
C ILE A 84 -6.59 2.58 -4.10
N ASP A 85 -7.91 2.61 -3.97
CA ASP A 85 -8.70 1.66 -3.20
C ASP A 85 -9.69 0.92 -4.10
N LYS A 86 -9.67 -0.42 -4.05
CA LYS A 86 -10.53 -1.32 -4.83
C LYS A 86 -11.42 -2.14 -3.89
N PRO A 87 -12.51 -1.56 -3.36
CA PRO A 87 -13.36 -2.25 -2.39
C PRO A 87 -14.05 -3.51 -2.96
N GLN A 88 -14.30 -3.57 -4.28
CA GLN A 88 -14.92 -4.74 -4.92
C GLN A 88 -14.01 -5.99 -4.91
N SER A 89 -12.69 -5.82 -4.84
CA SER A 89 -11.71 -6.91 -4.80
C SER A 89 -11.43 -7.44 -3.39
N ARG A 90 -12.07 -6.85 -2.37
CA ARG A 90 -11.72 -7.06 -0.97
C ARG A 90 -11.99 -8.50 -0.51
N LYS A 91 -10.97 -9.14 0.06
CA LYS A 91 -11.08 -10.48 0.69
C LYS A 91 -11.08 -10.42 2.22
N ILE A 92 -10.57 -9.34 2.81
CA ILE A 92 -10.46 -9.12 4.26
C ILE A 92 -11.19 -7.84 4.63
N SER A 93 -11.95 -7.77 5.72
CA SER A 93 -12.63 -6.53 6.14
C SER A 93 -11.63 -5.50 6.70
N ILE A 94 -10.94 -4.78 5.81
CA ILE A 94 -10.00 -3.70 6.14
C ILE A 94 -10.14 -2.57 5.13
N ASN A 95 -10.11 -1.33 5.63
CA ASN A 95 -10.25 -0.11 4.84
C ASN A 95 -9.07 0.83 5.11
N ALA A 96 -8.73 1.67 4.13
CA ALA A 96 -7.85 2.80 4.37
C ALA A 96 -8.63 3.91 5.10
N ASP A 97 -7.94 4.66 5.97
CA ASP A 97 -8.49 5.89 6.55
C ASP A 97 -8.54 7.02 5.51
N TYR A 98 -7.61 7.00 4.56
CA TYR A 98 -7.48 7.95 3.47
C TYR A 98 -7.26 7.23 2.15
N SER A 99 -8.09 7.53 1.15
CA SER A 99 -7.96 7.00 -0.21
C SER A 99 -7.89 8.14 -1.20
N GLY A 100 -6.91 8.13 -2.11
CA GLY A 100 -6.81 9.12 -3.19
C GLY A 100 -7.93 8.94 -4.21
N PHE A 101 -8.09 7.72 -4.71
CA PHE A 101 -9.15 7.34 -5.64
C PHE A 101 -9.76 6.00 -5.23
N VAL A 102 -11.09 5.94 -5.26
CA VAL A 102 -11.85 4.69 -5.09
C VAL A 102 -12.27 4.19 -6.46
N VAL A 103 -11.78 3.02 -6.85
CA VAL A 103 -12.04 2.41 -8.15
C VAL A 103 -13.06 1.30 -7.98
N ASN A 104 -14.22 1.47 -8.62
CA ASN A 104 -15.38 0.57 -8.55
C ASN A 104 -15.64 -0.14 -9.89
N THR A 105 -14.61 -0.46 -10.67
CA THR A 105 -14.77 -1.16 -11.94
C THR A 105 -14.74 -2.69 -11.75
N PRO A 106 -15.50 -3.47 -12.54
CA PRO A 106 -15.37 -4.93 -12.58
C PRO A 106 -14.00 -5.34 -13.17
N ASP A 107 -13.46 -6.48 -12.73
CA ASP A 107 -12.19 -7.07 -13.23
C ASP A 107 -12.04 -7.11 -14.77
N PRO A 108 -10.81 -7.15 -15.33
CA PRO A 108 -9.49 -7.02 -14.71
C PRO A 108 -8.75 -5.76 -15.21
N ASP A 109 -9.16 -4.59 -14.72
CA ASP A 109 -8.47 -3.34 -15.02
C ASP A 109 -7.24 -3.17 -14.11
N TYR A 110 -6.04 -3.37 -14.67
CA TYR A 110 -4.79 -3.12 -13.96
C TYR A 110 -4.49 -1.63 -13.94
N VAL A 111 -4.34 -1.06 -12.74
CA VAL A 111 -3.98 0.36 -12.58
C VAL A 111 -2.47 0.51 -12.63
N VAL A 112 -1.98 1.37 -13.51
CA VAL A 112 -0.55 1.62 -13.76
C VAL A 112 -0.22 3.11 -13.76
N GLY A 113 1.07 3.44 -13.74
CA GLY A 113 1.52 4.82 -13.74
C GLY A 113 1.59 5.42 -12.34
N TYR A 114 2.22 6.58 -12.23
CA TYR A 114 2.41 7.30 -10.97
C TYR A 114 3.03 6.42 -9.86
N GLY A 115 4.02 5.61 -10.26
CA GLY A 115 4.70 4.63 -9.40
C GLY A 115 4.06 3.24 -9.37
N LEU A 116 2.80 3.09 -9.79
CA LEU A 116 2.11 1.81 -9.95
C LEU A 116 2.59 1.11 -11.23
N GLY A 117 2.70 -0.22 -11.19
CA GLY A 117 3.24 -0.96 -12.31
C GLY A 117 2.65 -2.34 -12.45
N TYR A 118 2.63 -2.80 -13.70
CA TYR A 118 2.27 -4.14 -14.12
C TYR A 118 3.50 -4.75 -14.79
N GLU A 119 3.92 -5.95 -14.36
CA GLU A 119 5.15 -6.61 -14.82
C GLU A 119 6.39 -5.70 -14.83
N ASN A 120 6.55 -4.87 -13.78
CA ASN A 120 7.61 -3.88 -13.65
C ASN A 120 7.66 -2.77 -14.72
N LYS A 121 6.63 -2.65 -15.57
CA LYS A 121 6.50 -1.58 -16.56
C LYS A 121 5.60 -0.44 -16.06
N TYR A 122 5.56 0.64 -16.83
CA TYR A 122 4.63 1.78 -16.71
C TYR A 122 4.75 2.67 -15.46
N ARG A 123 5.60 2.33 -14.48
CA ARG A 123 5.73 3.09 -13.21
C ARG A 123 6.09 4.57 -13.38
N ASN A 124 6.77 4.91 -14.48
CA ASN A 124 7.27 6.26 -14.75
C ASN A 124 6.25 7.17 -15.47
N LEU A 125 5.05 6.67 -15.80
CA LEU A 125 4.02 7.54 -16.37
C LEU A 125 3.60 8.61 -15.35
N PRO A 126 3.42 9.88 -15.75
CA PRO A 126 3.10 10.97 -14.83
C PRO A 126 1.62 11.00 -14.42
N TYR A 127 0.81 10.06 -14.92
CA TYR A 127 -0.60 9.93 -14.65
C TYR A 127 -0.93 8.48 -14.23
N ILE A 128 -2.13 8.31 -13.70
CA ILE A 128 -2.71 7.00 -13.42
C ILE A 128 -3.47 6.55 -14.67
N GLY A 129 -3.16 5.36 -15.16
CA GLY A 129 -3.80 4.74 -16.31
C GLY A 129 -4.40 3.39 -15.96
N VAL A 130 -5.28 2.91 -16.82
CA VAL A 130 -5.87 1.57 -16.75
C VAL A 130 -5.37 0.77 -17.94
N LEU A 131 -4.82 -0.42 -17.69
CA LEU A 131 -4.57 -1.42 -18.72
C LEU A 131 -5.77 -2.35 -18.79
N HIS A 132 -6.41 -2.36 -19.95
CA HIS A 132 -7.43 -3.35 -20.27
C HIS A 132 -6.74 -4.60 -20.80
N ALA A 133 -7.13 -5.77 -20.29
CA ALA A 133 -6.75 -7.04 -20.90
C ALA A 133 -7.31 -7.10 -22.33
N GLY A 134 -6.45 -7.43 -23.29
CA GLY A 134 -6.84 -7.68 -24.68
C GLY A 134 -7.46 -9.06 -24.86
#